data_AF-A0AAV0D1D8-F1
#
_entry.id   AF-A0AAV0D1D8-F1
#
_cell.length_a   1.000
_cell.length_b   1.000
_cell.length_c   1.000
_cell.angle_alpha   90.00
_cell.angle_beta   90.00
_cell.angle_gamma   90.00
#
_symmetry.space_group_name_H-M   'P 1'
#
loop_
_entity.id
_entity.type
_entity.pdbx_description
1 polymer ?
#
loop_
_entity_poly.entity_id
_entity_poly.type
_entity_poly.pdbx_seq_one_letter_code
_entity_poly.pdbx_strand_id
1 'polypeptide(L)'
;MYTKRQRWVPFYLKPTLWAGMSTTQRSESTNTFFDGFVHSKTSLKQFVVQYGRALRCKAEKEFHADTKSFTKMISCVRYLKWRNKCKDYTHLQSLRNFKK
;
A
#
# COMPACT_ATOMS: atom_id res chain seq x y z
N MET A 1 13.17 -27.69 -1.31
CA MET A 1 11.81 -27.24 -0.95
C MET A 1 11.51 -25.74 -1.16
N TYR A 2 12.47 -24.88 -1.51
CA TYR A 2 12.24 -23.41 -1.60
C TYR A 2 11.86 -22.88 -3.01
N THR A 3 11.84 -23.72 -4.03
CA THR A 3 11.72 -23.32 -5.45
C THR A 3 10.33 -22.80 -5.84
N LYS A 4 9.25 -23.22 -5.15
CA LYS A 4 7.89 -22.81 -5.51
C LYS A 4 7.50 -21.40 -5.02
N ARG A 5 8.28 -20.76 -4.13
CA ARG A 5 7.95 -19.41 -3.58
C ARG A 5 7.86 -18.32 -4.65
N GLN A 6 8.62 -18.43 -5.75
CA GLN A 6 8.57 -17.47 -6.88
C GLN A 6 7.18 -17.35 -7.51
N ARG A 7 6.36 -18.42 -7.43
CA ARG A 7 5.01 -18.45 -8.02
C ARG A 7 3.96 -17.79 -7.12
N TRP A 8 4.22 -17.72 -5.81
CA TRP A 8 3.32 -17.12 -4.82
C TRP A 8 3.53 -15.61 -4.68
N VAL A 9 4.77 -15.13 -4.85
CA VAL A 9 5.12 -13.71 -4.64
C VAL A 9 4.32 -12.75 -5.55
N PRO A 10 4.12 -13.02 -6.85
CA PRO A 10 3.23 -12.20 -7.70
C PRO A 10 1.76 -12.26 -7.29
N PHE A 11 1.29 -13.37 -6.71
CA PHE A 11 -0.09 -13.54 -6.27
C PHE A 11 -0.41 -12.72 -5.00
N TYR A 12 0.56 -12.56 -4.09
CA TYR A 12 0.44 -11.66 -2.94
C TYR A 12 0.65 -10.18 -3.32
N LEU A 13 1.38 -9.92 -4.41
CA LEU A 13 1.56 -8.59 -5.00
C LEU A 13 0.46 -8.25 -6.01
N LYS A 14 -0.78 -8.71 -5.76
CA LYS A 14 -1.93 -8.30 -6.57
C LYS A 14 -1.98 -6.77 -6.64
N PRO A 15 -2.24 -6.17 -7.82
CA PRO A 15 -2.31 -4.71 -7.99
C PRO A 15 -3.53 -4.10 -7.28
N THR A 16 -4.42 -4.93 -6.74
CA THR A 16 -5.44 -4.51 -5.78
C THR A 16 -4.69 -4.05 -4.54
N LEU A 17 -4.30 -2.78 -4.49
CA LEU A 17 -3.77 -2.11 -3.32
C LEU A 17 -4.92 -1.99 -2.33
N TRP A 18 -4.74 -2.53 -1.14
CA TRP A 18 -5.77 -2.55 -0.10
C TRP A 18 -5.69 -1.24 0.70
N ALA A 19 -5.60 -0.07 0.06
CA ALA A 19 -5.84 1.17 0.80
C ALA A 19 -7.31 1.17 1.22
N GLY A 20 -7.53 1.05 2.53
CA GLY A 20 -8.87 0.90 3.08
C GLY A 20 -9.19 -0.46 3.68
N MET A 21 -8.27 -1.44 3.67
CA MET A 21 -8.34 -2.52 4.67
C MET A 21 -7.73 -2.06 6.00
N SER A 22 -8.33 -1.00 6.52
CA SER A 22 -8.30 -0.68 7.93
C SER A 22 -8.96 -1.84 8.65
N THR A 23 -8.20 -2.55 9.46
CA THR A 23 -8.75 -3.43 10.49
C THR A 23 -9.85 -2.68 11.23
N THR A 24 -10.92 -3.39 11.52
CA THR A 24 -12.15 -2.93 12.17
C THR A 24 -11.90 -2.00 13.37
N GLN A 25 -11.78 -0.69 13.13
CA GLN A 25 -11.88 0.34 14.17
C GLN A 25 -13.22 1.05 13.99
N ARG A 26 -14.28 0.24 14.10
CA ARG A 26 -15.68 0.65 13.87
C ARG A 26 -16.23 1.59 14.95
N SER A 27 -15.52 1.80 16.07
CA SER A 27 -16.02 2.60 17.19
C SER A 27 -15.22 3.86 17.50
N GLU A 28 -13.93 3.97 17.15
CA GLU A 28 -13.13 5.19 17.45
C GLU A 28 -13.06 6.19 16.29
N SER A 29 -13.35 5.75 15.06
CA SER A 29 -13.07 6.53 13.83
C SER A 29 -14.18 7.49 13.39
N THR A 30 -15.43 7.29 13.83
CA THR A 30 -16.55 8.15 13.41
C THR A 30 -16.51 9.51 14.10
N ASN A 31 -16.03 9.58 15.34
CA ASN A 31 -15.99 10.82 16.12
C ASN A 31 -14.76 11.68 15.75
N THR A 32 -13.59 11.05 15.57
CA THR A 32 -12.33 11.74 15.18
C THR A 32 -12.35 12.30 13.76
N PHE A 33 -13.18 11.75 12.86
CA PHE A 33 -13.30 12.24 11.50
C PHE A 33 -13.88 13.66 11.43
N PHE A 34 -14.82 13.99 12.32
CA PHE A 34 -15.54 15.27 12.32
C PHE A 34 -15.01 16.28 13.35
N ASP A 35 -14.11 15.86 14.24
CA ASP A 35 -13.60 16.64 15.38
C ASP A 35 -12.95 17.98 14.97
N GLY A 36 -12.44 18.09 13.74
CA GLY A 36 -11.91 19.34 13.18
C GLY A 36 -12.91 20.16 12.34
N PHE A 37 -14.08 19.62 12.05
CA PHE A 37 -15.04 20.19 11.09
C PHE A 37 -16.36 20.63 11.73
N VAL A 38 -16.74 20.02 12.86
CA VAL A 38 -18.04 20.20 13.51
C VAL A 38 -17.82 20.61 14.96
N HIS A 39 -18.42 21.73 15.37
CA HIS A 39 -18.40 22.18 16.77
C HIS A 39 -19.85 22.32 17.24
N SER A 40 -20.10 22.27 18.56
CA SER A 40 -21.45 22.41 19.11
C SER A 40 -22.18 23.70 18.69
N LYS A 41 -21.44 24.72 18.23
CA LYS A 41 -21.96 26.01 17.76
C LYS A 41 -22.03 26.16 16.23
N THR A 42 -21.66 25.15 15.43
CA THR A 42 -21.74 25.26 13.97
C THR A 42 -23.19 25.17 13.49
N SER A 43 -23.63 26.15 12.68
CA SER A 43 -24.93 26.09 12.02
C SER A 43 -24.99 24.96 10.98
N LEU A 44 -26.20 24.45 10.69
CA LEU A 44 -26.39 23.39 9.69
C LEU A 44 -25.83 23.77 8.31
N LYS A 45 -25.94 25.04 7.92
CA LYS A 45 -25.38 25.55 6.66
C LYS A 45 -23.85 25.44 6.64
N GLN A 46 -23.18 25.78 7.74
CA GLN A 46 -21.73 25.64 7.87
C GLN A 46 -21.32 24.17 7.91
N PHE A 47 -22.12 23.32 8.55
CA PHE A 47 -21.89 21.87 8.58
C PHE A 47 -21.86 21.26 7.17
N VAL A 48 -22.82 21.57 6.29
CA VAL A 48 -22.84 21.04 4.91
C VAL A 48 -21.59 21.43 4.13
N VAL A 49 -21.12 22.67 4.28
CA VAL A 49 -19.89 23.15 3.63
C VAL A 49 -18.65 22.41 4.17
N GLN A 50 -18.55 22.25 5.49
CA GLN A 50 -17.42 21.56 6.10
C GLN A 50 -17.44 20.05 5.83
N TYR A 51 -18.62 19.46 5.71
CA TYR A 51 -18.79 18.05 5.35
C TYR A 51 -18.19 17.75 3.98
N GLY A 52 -18.47 18.59 2.97
CA GLY A 52 -17.85 18.46 1.66
C GLY A 52 -16.32 18.54 1.70
N ARG A 53 -15.78 19.42 2.56
CA ARG A 53 -14.33 19.56 2.76
C ARG A 53 -13.73 18.35 3.47
N ALA A 54 -14.42 17.79 4.45
CA ALA A 54 -14.02 16.58 5.16
C ALA A 54 -13.95 15.38 4.20
N LEU A 55 -14.95 15.22 3.33
CA LEU A 55 -14.97 14.18 2.30
C LEU A 55 -13.78 14.32 1.34
N ARG A 56 -13.52 15.53 0.84
CA ARG A 56 -12.38 15.75 -0.07
C ARG A 56 -11.06 15.45 0.61
N CYS A 57 -10.87 15.90 1.85
CA CYS A 57 -9.67 15.62 2.63
C CYS A 57 -9.48 14.12 2.86
N LYS A 58 -10.56 13.36 3.08
CA LYS A 58 -10.51 11.90 3.18
C LYS A 58 -10.02 11.26 1.88
N ALA A 59 -10.62 11.64 0.75
CA ALA A 59 -10.27 11.11 -0.55
C ALA A 59 -8.81 11.42 -0.93
N GLU A 60 -8.33 12.65 -0.66
CA GLU A 60 -6.93 13.04 -0.88
C GLU A 60 -5.95 12.19 -0.04
N LYS A 61 -6.29 11.94 1.23
CA LYS A 61 -5.48 11.09 2.11
C LYS A 61 -5.41 9.64 1.63
N GLU A 62 -6.55 9.09 1.18
CA GLU A 62 -6.62 7.74 0.60
C GLU A 62 -5.77 7.66 -0.68
N PHE A 63 -5.92 8.60 -1.60
CA PHE A 63 -5.14 8.67 -2.84
C PHE A 63 -3.63 8.75 -2.59
N HIS A 64 -3.20 9.53 -1.60
CA HIS A 64 -1.79 9.62 -1.22
C HIS A 64 -1.27 8.31 -0.61
N ALA A 65 -2.08 7.65 0.23
CA ALA A 65 -1.74 6.36 0.80
C ALA A 65 -1.59 5.28 -0.29
N ASP A 66 -2.48 5.29 -1.28
CA ASP A 66 -2.42 4.41 -2.45
C ASP A 66 -1.15 4.63 -3.26
N THR A 67 -0.85 5.88 -3.59
CA THR A 67 0.33 6.23 -4.39
C THR A 67 1.63 5.79 -3.70
N LYS A 68 1.72 6.01 -2.38
CA LYS A 68 2.84 5.53 -1.56
C LYS A 68 2.95 4.00 -1.54
N SER A 69 1.82 3.32 -1.38
CA SER A 69 1.77 1.86 -1.34
C SER A 69 2.20 1.25 -2.69
N PHE A 70 1.73 1.82 -3.80
CA PHE A 70 2.12 1.44 -5.15
C PHE A 70 3.63 1.62 -5.39
N THR A 71 4.18 2.77 -4.97
CA THR A 71 5.61 3.05 -5.10
C THR A 71 6.45 2.03 -4.33
N LYS A 72 6.02 1.67 -3.11
CA LYS A 72 6.69 0.65 -2.28
C LYS A 72 6.61 -0.74 -2.92
N MET A 73 5.46 -1.09 -3.51
CA MET A 73 5.26 -2.34 -4.25
C MET A 73 6.21 -2.43 -5.45
N ILE A 74 6.29 -1.39 -6.28
CA ILE A 74 7.20 -1.33 -7.43
C ILE A 74 8.65 -1.54 -6.99
N SER A 75 9.07 -0.88 -5.90
CA SER A 75 10.42 -1.05 -5.35
C SER A 75 10.69 -2.50 -4.93
N CYS A 76 9.72 -3.16 -4.27
CA CYS A 76 9.81 -4.57 -3.90
C CYS A 76 9.93 -5.49 -5.11
N VAL A 77 9.11 -5.29 -6.14
CA VAL A 77 9.17 -6.08 -7.38
C VAL A 77 10.54 -5.91 -8.05
N ARG A 78 11.06 -4.68 -8.11
CA ARG A 78 12.38 -4.39 -8.66
C ARG A 78 13.50 -5.07 -7.86
N TYR A 79 13.44 -5.03 -6.53
CA TYR A 79 14.41 -5.71 -5.66
C TYR A 79 14.39 -7.23 -5.86
N LEU A 80 13.20 -7.84 -5.95
CA LEU A 80 13.05 -9.28 -6.19
C LEU A 80 13.62 -9.69 -7.55
N LYS A 81 13.36 -8.88 -8.59
CA LYS A 81 13.91 -9.10 -9.94
C LYS A 81 15.44 -9.05 -9.93
N TRP A 82 16.02 -8.06 -9.27
CA TRP A 82 17.48 -7.93 -9.12
C TRP A 82 18.07 -9.11 -8.33
N ARG A 83 17.47 -9.49 -7.21
CA ARG A 83 17.91 -10.63 -6.39
C ARG A 83 17.92 -11.94 -7.18
N ASN A 84 16.91 -12.17 -8.01
CA ASN A 84 16.85 -13.36 -8.86
C ASN A 84 17.99 -13.36 -9.88
N LYS A 85 18.20 -12.23 -10.56
CA LYS A 85 19.33 -12.05 -11.48
C LYS A 85 20.64 -12.40 -10.78
N CYS A 86 20.94 -11.84 -9.60
CA CYS A 86 22.17 -12.14 -8.87
C CYS A 86 22.35 -13.64 -8.55
N LYS A 87 21.29 -14.35 -8.20
CA LYS A 87 21.35 -15.81 -7.98
C LYS A 87 21.65 -16.60 -9.25
N ASP A 88 21.08 -16.18 -10.38
CA ASP A 88 21.35 -16.84 -11.65
C ASP A 88 22.81 -16.64 -12.06
N TYR A 89 23.37 -15.45 -11.85
CA TYR A 89 24.81 -15.19 -12.10
C TYR A 89 25.73 -16.05 -11.21
N THR A 90 25.44 -16.19 -9.91
CA THR A 90 26.28 -17.03 -9.02
C THR A 90 26.17 -18.51 -9.38
N HIS A 91 24.98 -18.98 -9.76
CA HIS A 91 24.79 -20.34 -10.24
C HIS A 91 25.56 -20.60 -11.55
N LEU A 92 25.48 -19.68 -12.52
CA LEU A 92 26.23 -19.76 -13.77
C LEU A 92 27.75 -19.74 -13.57
N GLN A 93 28.25 -18.91 -12.64
CA GLN A 93 29.68 -18.90 -12.30
C GLN A 93 30.14 -20.22 -11.64
N SER A 94 29.32 -20.80 -10.76
CA SER A 94 29.65 -22.09 -10.14
C SER A 94 29.76 -23.22 -11.16
N LEU A 95 28.86 -23.27 -12.15
CA LEU A 95 28.90 -24.24 -13.25
C LEU A 95 30.08 -24.02 -14.19
N ARG A 96 30.46 -22.75 -14.42
CA ARG A 96 31.64 -22.40 -15.22
C ARG A 96 32.94 -22.86 -14.54
N ASN A 97 33.01 -22.79 -13.20
CA ASN A 97 34.17 -23.25 -12.44
C ASN A 97 34.23 -24.78 -12.32
N PHE A 98 33.09 -25.47 -12.43
CA PHE A 98 33.03 -26.94 -12.40
C PHE A 98 33.40 -27.61 -13.73
N LYS A 99 33.37 -26.85 -14.84
CA LYS A 99 33.72 -27.31 -16.19
C LYS A 99 35.17 -26.99 -16.59
N LYS A 100 35.96 -26.42 -15.69
CA LYS A 100 37.42 -26.25 -15.80
C LYS A 100 38.10 -27.27 -14.89
#